data_AF-A0A8J2KK71-F1
#
_entry.id   AF-A0A8J2KK71-F1
#
_cell.length_a   1.000
_cell.length_b   1.000
_cell.length_c   1.000
_cell.angle_alpha   90.00
_cell.angle_beta   90.00
_cell.angle_gamma   90.00
#
_symmetry.space_group_name_H-M   'P 1'
#
loop_
_entity.id
_entity.type
_entity.pdbx_description
1 polymer ?
#
loop_
_entity_poly.entity_id
_entity_poly.type
_entity_poly.pdbx_seq_one_letter_code
_entity_poly.pdbx_strand_id
1 'polypeptide(L)'
;LLDLQVWYAAVVQCFFSLGMGFGPIIMNASFNSFRHNVYRDAMIISLMDTFTSLLAGFTIFSILGNLAFQLDVDVSHVAKTGPGLAFISYPMAVSQFTFFPQLFSVL
;
A
#
# COMPACT_ATOMS: atom_id res chain seq x y z
N LEU A 1 1.38 -20.05 5.05
CA LEU A 1 2.38 -19.99 6.15
C LEU A 1 3.44 -21.08 6.07
N LEU A 2 3.10 -22.32 5.67
CA LEU A 2 4.09 -23.39 5.48
C LEU A 2 4.90 -23.27 4.16
N ASP A 3 4.45 -22.42 3.24
CA ASP A 3 5.14 -22.15 1.99
C ASP A 3 6.24 -21.10 2.19
N LEU A 4 7.47 -21.46 1.79
CA LEU A 4 8.67 -20.63 1.89
C LEU A 4 8.60 -19.41 0.96
N GLN A 5 7.89 -19.53 -0.16
CA GLN A 5 7.70 -18.43 -1.10
C GLN A 5 6.91 -17.26 -0.47
N VAL A 6 5.97 -17.55 0.42
CA VAL A 6 5.18 -16.52 1.13
C VAL A 6 6.08 -15.70 2.06
N TRP A 7 7.01 -16.35 2.76
CA TRP A 7 7.98 -15.67 3.62
C TRP A 7 8.96 -14.82 2.82
N TYR A 8 9.46 -15.35 1.70
CA TYR A 8 10.31 -14.60 0.79
C TYR A 8 9.60 -13.34 0.28
N ALA A 9 8.36 -13.47 -0.20
CA ALA A 9 7.57 -12.34 -0.67
C ALA A 9 7.31 -11.30 0.44
N ALA A 10 7.02 -11.74 1.67
CA ALA A 10 6.82 -10.86 2.81
C ALA A 10 8.08 -10.05 3.16
N VAL A 11 9.25 -10.69 3.19
CA VAL A 11 10.51 -10.01 3.45
C VAL A 11 10.81 -9.00 2.35
N VAL A 12 10.70 -9.40 1.08
CA VAL A 12 10.92 -8.51 -0.06
C VAL A 12 9.99 -7.29 0.01
N GLN A 13 8.71 -7.50 0.32
CA GLN A 13 7.73 -6.42 0.48
C GLN A 13 8.15 -5.44 1.60
N CYS A 14 8.58 -5.93 2.77
CA CYS A 14 9.04 -5.05 3.85
C CYS A 14 10.29 -4.24 3.48
N PHE A 15 11.24 -4.85 2.77
CA PHE A 15 12.46 -4.16 2.33
C PHE A 15 12.16 -3.05 1.32
N PHE A 16 11.27 -3.30 0.35
CA PHE A 16 10.85 -2.30 -0.62
C PHE A 16 9.96 -1.23 -0.01
N SER A 17 9.04 -1.57 0.91
CA SER A 17 8.16 -0.60 1.59
C SER A 17 8.95 0.41 2.40
N LEU A 18 9.90 -0.08 3.22
CA LEU A 18 10.75 0.78 4.04
C LEU A 18 11.89 1.45 3.26
N GLY A 19 12.10 1.12 1.98
CA GLY A 19 13.20 1.68 1.19
C GLY A 19 14.59 1.36 1.77
N MET A 20 14.73 0.21 2.43
CA MET A 20 15.99 -0.19 3.06
C MET A 20 17.07 -0.46 2.00
N GLY A 21 18.25 0.15 2.18
CA GLY A 21 19.39 -0.04 1.27
C GLY A 21 19.45 0.91 0.07
N PHE A 22 18.47 1.80 -0.10
CA PHE A 22 18.45 2.74 -1.24
C PHE A 22 19.20 4.06 -1.01
N GLY A 23 19.58 4.38 0.24
CA GLY A 23 20.33 5.60 0.59
C GLY A 23 19.53 6.79 1.15
N PRO A 24 18.24 7.04 0.81
CA PRO A 24 17.49 8.20 1.33
C PRO A 24 17.43 8.29 2.85
N ILE A 25 17.26 7.14 3.53
CA ILE A 25 17.20 7.11 4.99
C ILE A 25 18.54 7.53 5.60
N ILE A 26 19.66 7.07 5.02
CA ILE A 26 21.01 7.41 5.48
C ILE A 26 21.30 8.89 5.23
N MET A 27 20.87 9.41 4.08
CA MET A 27 20.98 10.83 3.74
C MET A 27 20.19 11.69 4.74
N ASN A 28 18.92 11.36 4.99
CA ASN A 28 18.10 12.08 5.97
C ASN A 28 18.65 11.99 7.39
N ALA A 29 19.18 10.83 7.79
CA ALA A 29 19.83 10.66 9.08
C ALA A 29 21.11 11.50 9.22
N SER A 30 21.82 11.78 8.12
CA SER A 30 23.07 12.55 8.12
C SER A 30 22.86 14.03 8.49
N PHE A 31 21.64 14.57 8.32
CA PHE A 31 21.28 15.93 8.75
C PHE A 31 20.85 16.02 10.22
N ASN A 32 20.80 14.89 10.92
CA ASN A 32 20.29 14.85 12.28
C ASN A 32 21.36 15.25 13.31
N SER A 33 20.93 15.71 14.49
CA SER A 33 21.87 15.99 15.58
C SER A 33 22.52 14.70 16.09
N PHE A 34 23.81 14.74 16.45
CA PHE A 34 24.58 13.57 16.88
C PHE A 34 24.00 12.85 18.11
N ARG A 35 23.21 13.56 18.94
CA ARG A 35 22.55 13.00 20.13
C ARG A 35 21.05 12.73 19.94
N HIS A 36 20.55 12.82 18.71
CA HIS A 36 19.13 12.58 18.43
C HIS A 36 18.78 11.10 18.59
N ASN A 37 17.59 10.82 19.11
CA ASN A 37 17.14 9.46 19.35
C ASN A 37 16.58 8.82 18.06
N VAL A 38 17.49 8.35 17.21
CA VAL A 38 17.15 7.66 15.95
C VAL A 38 16.36 6.36 16.17
N TYR A 39 16.52 5.71 17.33
CA TYR A 39 15.78 4.47 17.64
C TYR A 39 14.28 4.72 17.74
N ARG A 40 13.88 5.83 18.38
CA ARG A 40 12.47 6.22 18.48
C ARG A 40 11.88 6.51 17.09
N ASP A 41 12.63 7.24 16.26
CA ASP A 41 12.17 7.61 14.92
C ASP A 41 12.03 6.37 14.04
N ALA A 42 13.01 5.46 14.07
CA ALA A 42 12.95 4.20 13.33
C ALA A 42 11.71 3.37 13.71
N MET A 43 11.42 3.25 15.01
CA MET A 43 10.22 2.54 15.49
C MET A 43 8.92 3.19 15.01
N ILE A 44 8.82 4.52 15.05
CA ILE A 44 7.65 5.26 14.59
C ILE A 44 7.48 5.08 13.07
N ILE A 45 8.54 5.25 12.30
CA ILE A 45 8.53 5.11 10.84
C ILE A 45 8.07 3.71 10.44
N SER A 46 8.65 2.65 11.02
CA SER A 46 8.25 1.28 10.70
C SER A 46 6.81 0.96 11.08
N LEU A 47 6.34 1.47 12.22
CA LEU A 47 4.95 1.28 12.64
C LEU A 47 3.98 2.03 11.73
N MET A 48 4.29 3.27 11.35
CA MET A 48 3.46 4.08 10.47
C MET A 48 3.42 3.51 9.04
N ASP A 49 4.54 3.00 8.52
CA ASP A 49 4.61 2.32 7.22
C ASP A 49 3.68 1.09 7.20
N THR A 50 3.76 0.24 8.22
CA THR A 50 2.91 -0.96 8.35
C THR A 50 1.44 -0.57 8.49
N PHE A 51 1.14 0.41 9.34
CA PHE A 51 -0.23 0.86 9.59
C PHE A 51 -0.86 1.50 8.34
N THR A 52 -0.10 2.34 7.63
CA THR A 52 -0.55 2.95 6.37
C THR A 52 -0.79 1.88 5.31
N SER A 53 0.10 0.89 5.20
CA SER A 53 -0.08 -0.23 4.28
C SER A 53 -1.34 -1.05 4.59
N LEU A 54 -1.64 -1.27 5.88
CA LEU A 54 -2.87 -1.95 6.29
C LEU A 54 -4.11 -1.14 5.95
N LEU A 55 -4.13 0.16 6.26
CA LEU A 55 -5.24 1.06 5.94
C LEU A 55 -5.47 1.17 4.43
N ALA A 56 -4.40 1.30 3.64
CA ALA A 56 -4.47 1.30 2.19
C ALA A 56 -5.05 -0.02 1.66
N GLY A 57 -4.61 -1.16 2.22
CA GLY A 57 -5.18 -2.46 1.92
C GLY A 57 -6.68 -2.53 2.19
N PHE A 58 -7.12 -2.15 3.39
CA PHE A 58 -8.56 -2.11 3.73
C PHE A 58 -9.36 -1.23 2.78
N THR A 59 -8.84 -0.05 2.45
CA THR A 59 -9.51 0.90 1.56
C THR A 59 -9.67 0.31 0.15
N ILE A 60 -8.59 -0.21 -0.43
CA ILE A 60 -8.60 -0.79 -1.78
C ILE A 60 -9.52 -2.02 -1.83
N PHE A 61 -9.40 -2.94 -0.87
CA PHE A 61 -10.25 -4.14 -0.83
C PHE A 61 -11.73 -3.80 -0.60
N SER A 62 -12.05 -2.76 0.17
CA SER A 62 -13.44 -2.29 0.33
C SER A 62 -14.02 -1.78 -1.00
N ILE A 63 -13.25 -0.99 -1.74
CA ILE A 63 -13.67 -0.43 -3.04
C ILE A 63 -13.84 -1.56 -4.07
N LEU A 64 -12.87 -2.46 -4.16
CA LEU A 64 -12.92 -3.61 -5.07
C LEU A 64 -14.03 -4.59 -4.70
N GLY A 65 -14.27 -4.83 -3.42
CA GLY A 65 -15.34 -5.71 -2.95
C GLY A 65 -16.72 -5.16 -3.33
N ASN A 66 -16.92 -3.85 -3.20
CA ASN A 66 -18.15 -3.20 -3.70
C ASN A 66 -18.29 -3.32 -5.22
N LEU A 67 -17.19 -3.16 -5.97
CA LEU A 67 -17.20 -3.34 -7.43
C LEU A 67 -17.54 -4.78 -7.83
N ALA A 68 -16.95 -5.78 -7.17
CA ALA A 68 -17.23 -7.20 -7.39
C ALA A 68 -18.70 -7.54 -7.13
N PHE A 69 -19.28 -6.98 -6.05
CA PHE A 69 -20.70 -7.13 -5.73
C PHE A 69 -21.62 -6.53 -6.80
N GLN A 70 -21.28 -5.37 -7.37
CA GLN A 70 -22.09 -4.74 -8.42
C GLN A 70 -21.97 -5.44 -9.78
N LEU A 71 -20.79 -5.99 -10.10
CA LEU A 71 -20.53 -6.68 -11.37
C LEU A 71 -20.91 -8.17 -11.33
N ASP A 72 -21.32 -8.69 -10.18
CA ASP A 72 -21.60 -10.12 -9.94
C ASP A 72 -20.43 -11.04 -10.36
N VAL A 73 -19.20 -10.60 -10.05
CA VAL A 73 -17.96 -11.33 -10.36
C VAL A 73 -17.19 -11.62 -9.07
N ASP A 74 -16.38 -12.68 -9.07
CA ASP A 74 -15.52 -13.00 -7.94
C ASP A 74 -14.45 -11.92 -7.71
N VAL A 75 -14.08 -11.69 -6.44
CA VAL A 75 -13.10 -10.66 -6.05
C VAL A 75 -11.73 -10.90 -6.70
N SER A 76 -11.38 -12.15 -7.01
CA SER A 76 -10.13 -12.48 -7.71
C SER A 76 -10.04 -11.90 -9.12
N HIS A 77 -11.18 -11.65 -9.79
CA HIS A 77 -11.20 -11.02 -11.12
C HIS A 77 -10.90 -9.53 -11.09
N VAL A 78 -11.27 -8.84 -10.00
CA VAL A 78 -11.03 -7.41 -9.82
C VAL A 78 -9.73 -7.11 -9.07
N ALA A 79 -9.26 -8.02 -8.21
CA ALA A 79 -8.03 -7.91 -7.41
C ALA A 79 -6.76 -8.35 -8.16
N LYS A 80 -6.54 -7.83 -9.37
CA LYS A 80 -5.30 -8.07 -10.12
C LYS A 80 -4.13 -7.36 -9.45
N THR A 81 -3.01 -8.04 -9.23
CA THR A 81 -1.81 -7.42 -8.62
C THR A 81 -1.06 -6.51 -9.61
N GLY A 82 -0.41 -5.46 -9.11
CA GLY A 82 0.48 -4.61 -9.90
C GLY A 82 -0.21 -3.42 -10.60
N PRO A 83 0.35 -2.88 -11.70
CA PRO A 83 -0.16 -1.68 -12.37
C PRO A 83 -1.62 -1.83 -12.83
N GLY A 84 -2.05 -3.03 -13.18
CA GLY A 84 -3.43 -3.32 -13.59
C GLY A 84 -4.46 -2.99 -12.50
N LEU A 85 -4.08 -3.07 -11.21
CA LEU A 85 -4.95 -2.66 -10.11
C LEU A 85 -5.25 -1.16 -10.16
N ALA A 86 -4.20 -0.35 -10.30
CA ALA A 86 -4.27 1.10 -10.26
C ALA A 86 -4.83 1.70 -11.55
N PHE A 87 -4.56 1.10 -12.71
CA PHE A 87 -4.92 1.67 -14.01
C PHE A 87 -6.16 1.05 -14.67
N ILE A 88 -6.69 -0.07 -14.14
CA ILE A 88 -7.86 -0.73 -14.73
C ILE A 88 -8.95 -0.90 -13.67
N SER A 89 -8.67 -1.63 -12.59
CA SER A 89 -9.68 -1.91 -11.56
C SER A 89 -10.09 -0.66 -10.79
N TYR A 90 -9.15 0.23 -10.46
CA TYR A 90 -9.42 1.44 -9.69
C TYR A 90 -10.28 2.47 -10.46
N PRO A 91 -9.99 2.82 -11.73
CA PRO A 91 -10.87 3.70 -12.52
C PRO A 91 -12.27 3.09 -12.74
N MET A 92 -12.36 1.76 -12.93
CA MET A 92 -13.64 1.07 -13.04
C MET A 92 -14.45 1.11 -11.74
N ALA A 93 -13.79 1.11 -10.58
CA ALA A 93 -14.47 1.28 -9.30
C ALA A 93 -14.91 2.73 -9.07
N VAL A 94 -14.05 3.69 -9.41
CA VAL A 94 -14.34 5.14 -9.23
C VAL A 94 -15.47 5.60 -10.14
N SER A 95 -15.60 5.07 -11.35
CA SER A 95 -16.70 5.41 -12.26
C SER A 95 -18.08 4.94 -11.76
N GLN A 96 -18.13 3.98 -10.85
CA GLN A 96 -19.37 3.49 -10.23
C GLN A 96 -19.76 4.30 -8.98
N PHE A 97 -18.91 5.23 -8.50
CA PHE A 97 -19.27 6.07 -7.36
C PHE A 97 -20.32 7.11 -7.74
N THR A 98 -21.43 7.09 -7.00
CA THR A 98 -22.57 7.98 -7.20
C THR A 98 -22.36 9.38 -6.61
N PHE A 99 -21.37 9.56 -5.72
CA PHE A 99 -21.07 10.83 -5.05
C PHE A 99 -19.73 11.41 -5.55
N PHE A 100 -19.79 12.46 -6.37
CA PHE A 100 -18.63 13.23 -6.88
C PHE A 100 -17.44 12.38 -7.42
N PRO A 101 -17.64 11.52 -8.43
CA PRO A 101 -16.58 10.66 -8.97
C PRO A 101 -15.40 11.43 -9.56
N GLN A 102 -15.62 12.66 -10.04
CA GLN A 102 -14.57 13.51 -10.63
C GLN A 102 -13.52 13.95 -9.60
N LEU A 103 -13.90 14.15 -8.33
CA LEU A 103 -12.95 14.54 -7.28
C LEU A 103 -12.01 13.38 -6.93
N PHE A 104 -12.56 12.18 -6.76
CA PHE A 104 -11.81 10.97 -6.44
C PHE A 104 -10.96 10.44 -7.60
N SER A 105 -11.28 10.82 -8.84
CA SER A 105 -10.44 10.49 -9.99
C SER A 105 -9.24 11.43 -10.16
N VAL A 106 -9.29 12.62 -9.56
CA VAL A 106 -8.20 13.61 -9.60
C VAL A 106 -7.26 13.49 -8.40
N LEU A 107 -7.80 13.11 -7.23
CA LEU A 107 -7.07 12.87 -6.00
C LEU A 107 -6.31 11.53 -6.02
#